data_AF-A0AAD9QBZ7-F1
#
_entry.id   AF-A0AAD9QBZ7-F1
#
_cell.length_a   1.000
_cell.length_b   1.000
_cell.length_c   1.000
_cell.angle_alpha   90.00
_cell.angle_beta   90.00
_cell.angle_gamma   90.00
#
_symmetry.space_group_name_H-M   'P 1'
#
loop_
_entity.id
_entity.type
_entity.pdbx_description
1 polymer ?
#
loop_
_entity_poly.entity_id
_entity_poly.type
_entity_poly.pdbx_seq_one_letter_code
_entity_poly.pdbx_strand_id
1 'polypeptide(L)'
;MASTLLFRMRKLQQPVFLARSLNFRQIAGSVTHEDKKQNSRKEKRRRKREEGMRTHAMYHMKVKEIASEFRLKRLEEEKILNTEEQRKEDLRWQERKTHDGIIESINLENKLLQMQREVKKEVKSLLHSERETKRELANQMLWARQHQERVQHVKNAIEESKNWVTKENLEEKIAYCLEHETNYNFALTSTGEKVFSDSTPGSVDTEENGPGPSAYVSRVSRTQSQYNFR
;
A
#
# COMPACT_ATOMS: atom_id res chain seq x y z
N MET A 1 -4.74 35.64 -49.53
CA MET A 1 -3.40 35.86 -50.15
C MET A 1 -2.90 34.53 -50.68
N ALA A 2 -2.56 34.52 -51.98
CA ALA A 2 -1.74 33.55 -52.74
C ALA A 2 -2.09 32.04 -52.64
N SER A 3 -2.10 31.23 -53.70
CA SER A 3 -1.85 31.43 -55.12
C SER A 3 -2.34 30.16 -55.83
N THR A 4 -3.22 30.38 -56.80
CA THR A 4 -3.31 29.70 -58.10
C THR A 4 -2.21 28.70 -58.48
N LEU A 5 -2.62 27.53 -58.99
CA LEU A 5 -2.01 26.91 -60.18
C LEU A 5 -3.09 26.22 -61.03
N LEU A 6 -3.63 27.02 -61.95
CA LEU A 6 -4.31 26.59 -63.17
C LEU A 6 -3.26 26.05 -64.15
N PHE A 7 -3.51 24.89 -64.75
CA PHE A 7 -2.95 24.58 -66.07
C PHE A 7 -4.04 24.14 -67.04
N ARG A 8 -4.49 25.12 -67.82
CA ARG A 8 -5.24 24.99 -69.07
C ARG A 8 -4.23 24.71 -70.19
N MET A 9 -4.44 23.68 -71.01
CA MET A 9 -4.09 23.70 -72.45
C MET A 9 -5.14 22.85 -73.18
N ARG A 10 -6.13 23.50 -73.81
CA ARG A 10 -6.18 24.01 -75.18
C ARG A 10 -6.47 22.92 -76.22
N LYS A 11 -7.71 23.01 -76.71
CA LYS A 11 -8.17 22.56 -78.03
C LYS A 11 -7.10 22.85 -79.09
N LEU A 12 -6.79 21.84 -79.89
CA LEU A 12 -6.39 22.03 -81.28
C LEU A 12 -7.48 21.39 -82.14
N GLN A 13 -8.25 22.27 -82.77
CA GLN A 13 -9.17 21.97 -83.84
C GLN A 13 -8.58 22.60 -85.10
N GLN A 14 -8.86 21.98 -86.25
CA GLN A 14 -8.63 22.40 -87.63
C GLN A 14 -7.49 21.65 -88.37
N PRO A 15 -7.52 21.58 -89.72
CA PRO A 15 -8.33 20.60 -90.45
C PRO A 15 -7.50 19.93 -91.57
N VAL A 16 -7.78 18.68 -91.93
CA VAL A 16 -7.26 18.15 -93.20
C VAL A 16 -8.38 17.55 -94.02
N PHE A 17 -8.62 18.27 -95.10
CA PHE A 17 -9.39 17.96 -96.28
C PHE A 17 -9.20 16.52 -96.78
N LEU A 18 -10.34 15.92 -97.15
CA LEU A 18 -10.53 15.14 -98.37
C LEU A 18 -9.38 14.23 -98.82
N ALA A 19 -9.49 12.96 -98.43
CA ALA A 19 -9.32 11.88 -99.39
C ALA A 19 -10.41 10.83 -99.14
N ARG A 20 -11.43 10.85 -100.01
CA ARG A 20 -12.31 9.71 -100.24
C ARG A 20 -11.45 8.51 -100.61
N SER A 21 -11.17 7.63 -99.67
CA SER A 21 -11.02 6.21 -99.99
C SER A 21 -12.25 5.51 -99.42
N LEU A 22 -13.29 5.47 -100.24
CA LEU A 22 -14.28 4.40 -100.15
C LEU A 22 -13.50 3.10 -100.30
N ASN A 23 -13.09 2.51 -99.18
CA ASN A 23 -12.70 1.10 -99.15
C ASN A 23 -13.99 0.31 -99.32
N PHE A 24 -14.49 0.29 -100.56
CA PHE A 24 -15.29 -0.79 -101.07
C PHE A 24 -14.47 -2.07 -100.80
N ARG A 25 -14.79 -2.77 -99.70
CA ARG A 25 -14.66 -4.22 -99.68
C ARG A 25 -15.71 -4.77 -100.65
N GLN A 26 -15.52 -4.48 -101.93
CA GLN A 26 -16.18 -5.21 -102.99
C GLN A 26 -15.50 -6.57 -103.04
N ILE A 27 -16.34 -7.54 -102.75
CA ILE A 27 -16.11 -8.97 -102.86
C ILE A 27 -15.82 -9.24 -104.34
N ALA A 28 -14.55 -9.22 -104.72
CA ALA A 28 -14.09 -9.80 -105.98
C ALA A 28 -13.96 -11.32 -105.77
N GLY A 29 -15.10 -12.00 -105.77
CA GLY A 29 -15.15 -13.45 -105.90
C GLY A 29 -15.17 -13.80 -107.37
N SER A 30 -14.01 -14.06 -107.97
CA SER A 30 -13.93 -14.76 -109.25
C SER A 30 -14.43 -16.19 -109.03
N VAL A 31 -15.69 -16.46 -109.39
CA VAL A 31 -16.24 -17.82 -109.46
C VAL A 31 -15.82 -18.40 -110.80
N THR A 32 -14.66 -19.05 -110.81
CA THR A 32 -14.32 -20.04 -111.84
C THR A 32 -14.69 -21.41 -111.29
N HIS A 33 -15.55 -22.11 -112.04
CA HIS A 33 -16.05 -23.46 -111.78
C HIS A 33 -14.93 -24.43 -111.35
N GLU A 34 -14.93 -24.82 -110.07
CA GLU A 34 -14.41 -26.10 -109.58
C GLU A 34 -15.34 -26.59 -108.45
N ASP A 35 -16.58 -26.92 -108.84
CA ASP A 35 -17.70 -27.15 -107.93
C ASP A 35 -17.56 -28.33 -106.97
N LYS A 36 -16.59 -29.23 -107.19
CA LYS A 36 -16.33 -30.34 -106.27
C LYS A 36 -15.31 -30.00 -105.17
N LYS A 37 -14.36 -29.08 -105.42
CA LYS A 37 -13.31 -28.68 -104.44
C LYS A 37 -13.75 -27.50 -103.56
N GLN A 38 -14.61 -26.62 -104.06
CA GLN A 38 -15.06 -25.42 -103.36
C GLN A 38 -16.13 -25.71 -102.29
N ASN A 39 -17.01 -26.70 -102.54
CA ASN A 39 -17.96 -27.20 -101.54
C ASN A 39 -17.25 -27.87 -100.35
N SER A 40 -16.17 -28.63 -100.58
CA SER A 40 -15.40 -29.24 -99.48
C SER A 40 -14.69 -28.20 -98.60
N ARG A 41 -14.22 -27.08 -99.17
CA ARG A 41 -13.63 -25.95 -98.42
C ARG A 41 -14.67 -25.16 -97.62
N LYS A 42 -15.87 -24.92 -98.18
CA LYS A 42 -16.99 -24.27 -97.47
C LYS A 42 -17.49 -25.13 -96.32
N GLU A 43 -17.63 -26.44 -96.54
CA GLU A 43 -18.02 -27.40 -95.51
C GLU A 43 -16.97 -27.49 -94.38
N LYS A 44 -15.67 -27.57 -94.70
CA LYS A 44 -14.60 -27.51 -93.70
C LYS A 44 -14.61 -26.21 -92.88
N ARG A 45 -14.90 -25.06 -93.51
CA ARG A 45 -15.04 -23.78 -92.81
C ARG A 45 -16.27 -23.74 -91.90
N ARG A 46 -17.38 -24.36 -92.31
CA ARG A 46 -18.59 -24.48 -91.49
C ARG A 46 -18.35 -25.37 -90.26
N ARG A 47 -17.75 -26.54 -90.46
CA ARG A 47 -17.34 -27.44 -89.38
C ARG A 47 -16.37 -26.77 -88.39
N LYS A 48 -15.34 -26.08 -88.89
CA LYS A 48 -14.39 -25.32 -88.04
C LYS A 48 -15.07 -24.19 -87.25
N ARG A 49 -16.10 -23.55 -87.80
CA ARG A 49 -16.90 -22.54 -87.08
C ARG A 49 -17.79 -23.19 -86.01
N GLU A 50 -18.45 -24.29 -86.33
CA GLU A 50 -19.27 -25.05 -85.38
C GLU A 50 -18.42 -25.61 -84.23
N GLU A 51 -17.26 -26.19 -84.53
CA GLU A 51 -16.26 -26.60 -83.54
C GLU A 51 -15.77 -25.41 -82.71
N GLY A 52 -15.44 -24.28 -83.34
CA GLY A 52 -15.05 -23.06 -82.64
C GLY A 52 -16.14 -22.48 -81.73
N MET A 53 -17.41 -22.55 -82.14
CA MET A 53 -18.54 -22.16 -81.29
C MET A 53 -18.72 -23.12 -80.12
N ARG A 54 -18.56 -24.43 -80.34
CA ARG A 54 -18.61 -25.44 -79.25
C ARG A 54 -17.48 -25.23 -78.25
N THR A 55 -16.24 -25.00 -78.71
CA THR A 55 -15.10 -24.75 -77.81
C THR A 55 -15.26 -23.44 -77.03
N HIS A 56 -15.77 -22.39 -77.68
CA HIS A 56 -16.05 -21.11 -77.02
C HIS A 56 -17.16 -21.24 -75.99
N ALA A 57 -18.24 -21.97 -76.30
CA ALA A 57 -19.32 -22.26 -75.35
C ALA A 57 -18.80 -23.05 -74.14
N MET A 58 -17.98 -24.09 -74.35
CA MET A 58 -17.34 -24.84 -73.27
C MET A 58 -16.43 -23.97 -72.40
N TYR A 59 -15.61 -23.11 -73.02
CA TYR A 59 -14.75 -22.17 -72.30
C TYR A 59 -15.57 -21.23 -71.41
N HIS A 60 -16.61 -20.59 -71.94
CA HIS A 60 -17.48 -19.71 -71.15
C HIS A 60 -18.23 -20.44 -70.04
N MET A 61 -18.63 -21.70 -70.26
CA MET A 61 -19.18 -22.53 -69.19
C MET A 61 -18.16 -22.75 -68.06
N LYS A 62 -16.91 -23.10 -68.39
CA LYS A 62 -15.83 -23.29 -67.40
C LYS A 62 -15.46 -22.00 -66.67
N VAL A 63 -15.41 -20.87 -67.38
CA VAL A 63 -15.17 -19.56 -66.75
C VAL A 63 -16.31 -19.20 -65.78
N LYS A 64 -17.57 -19.47 -66.15
CA LYS A 64 -18.72 -19.25 -65.24
C LYS A 64 -18.67 -20.15 -64.01
N GLU A 65 -18.28 -21.41 -64.17
CA GLU A 65 -18.08 -22.37 -63.07
C GLU A 65 -17.02 -21.83 -62.10
N ILE A 66 -15.84 -21.49 -62.60
CA ILE A 66 -14.75 -20.92 -61.80
C ILE A 66 -15.18 -19.61 -61.11
N ALA A 67 -15.84 -18.70 -61.82
CA ALA A 67 -16.33 -17.44 -61.25
C ALA A 67 -17.36 -17.68 -60.13
N SER A 68 -18.20 -18.70 -60.26
CA SER A 68 -19.15 -19.09 -59.21
C SER A 68 -18.46 -19.65 -57.97
N GLU A 69 -17.40 -20.44 -58.13
CA GLU A 69 -16.59 -20.94 -57.01
C GLU A 69 -15.91 -19.81 -56.25
N PHE A 70 -15.30 -18.85 -56.95
CA PHE A 70 -14.70 -17.67 -56.31
C PHE A 70 -15.74 -16.85 -55.56
N ARG A 71 -16.95 -16.69 -56.12
CA ARG A 71 -18.03 -15.98 -55.45
C ARG A 71 -18.47 -16.69 -54.17
N LEU A 72 -18.59 -18.01 -54.20
CA LEU A 72 -18.94 -18.81 -53.02
C LEU A 72 -17.85 -18.72 -51.94
N LYS A 73 -16.57 -18.85 -52.33
CA LYS A 73 -15.44 -18.69 -51.40
C LYS A 73 -15.44 -17.32 -50.72
N ARG A 74 -15.69 -16.24 -51.46
CA ARG A 74 -15.77 -14.88 -50.89
C ARG A 74 -16.91 -14.72 -49.91
N LEU A 75 -18.08 -15.31 -50.21
CA LEU A 75 -19.22 -15.31 -49.29
C LEU A 75 -18.95 -16.12 -48.02
N GLU A 76 -18.21 -17.22 -48.13
CA GLU A 76 -17.81 -18.04 -46.99
C GLU A 76 -16.78 -17.32 -46.11
N GLU A 77 -15.76 -16.69 -46.71
CA GLU A 77 -14.79 -15.83 -46.02
C GLU A 77 -15.50 -14.70 -45.24
N GLU A 78 -16.46 -14.02 -45.86
CA GLU A 78 -17.22 -12.94 -45.23
C GLU A 78 -18.07 -13.44 -44.04
N LYS A 79 -18.69 -14.63 -44.17
CA LYS A 79 -19.41 -15.25 -43.05
C LYS A 79 -18.48 -15.59 -41.88
N ILE A 80 -17.29 -16.12 -42.17
CA ILE A 80 -16.29 -16.43 -41.15
C ILE A 80 -15.86 -15.15 -40.42
N LEU A 81 -15.52 -14.10 -41.17
CA LEU A 81 -15.11 -12.81 -40.60
C LEU A 81 -16.21 -12.21 -39.72
N ASN A 82 -17.46 -12.18 -40.19
CA ASN A 82 -18.59 -11.68 -39.39
C ASN A 82 -18.79 -12.49 -38.10
N THR A 83 -18.64 -13.82 -38.17
CA THR A 83 -18.75 -14.69 -36.99
C THR A 83 -17.60 -14.43 -36.01
N GLU A 84 -16.38 -14.22 -36.49
CA GLU A 84 -15.23 -13.87 -35.66
C GLU A 84 -15.38 -12.49 -35.02
N GLU A 85 -15.90 -11.51 -35.76
CA GLU A 85 -16.17 -10.16 -35.23
C GLU A 85 -17.21 -10.20 -34.10
N GLN A 86 -18.31 -10.94 -34.29
CA GLN A 86 -19.32 -11.16 -33.25
C GLN A 86 -18.70 -11.80 -32.00
N ARG A 87 -17.90 -12.86 -32.16
CA ARG A 87 -17.20 -13.51 -31.02
C ARG A 87 -16.28 -12.54 -30.28
N LYS A 88 -15.55 -11.69 -31.01
CA LYS A 88 -14.69 -10.66 -30.41
C LYS A 88 -15.51 -9.63 -29.65
N GLU A 89 -16.68 -9.26 -30.17
CA GLU A 89 -17.57 -8.31 -29.50
C GLU A 89 -18.16 -8.90 -28.21
N ASP A 90 -18.62 -10.15 -28.24
CA ASP A 90 -19.10 -10.88 -27.07
C ASP A 90 -18.04 -10.99 -25.99
N LEU A 91 -16.80 -11.33 -26.37
CA LEU A 91 -15.66 -11.39 -25.45
C LEU A 91 -15.39 -10.03 -24.82
N ARG A 92 -15.32 -8.95 -25.61
CA ARG A 92 -15.14 -7.59 -25.10
C ARG A 92 -16.27 -7.17 -24.15
N TRP A 93 -17.50 -7.59 -24.43
CA TRP A 93 -18.63 -7.32 -23.54
C TRP A 93 -18.49 -8.07 -22.21
N GLN A 94 -18.09 -9.34 -22.25
CA GLN A 94 -17.83 -10.12 -21.03
C GLN A 94 -16.68 -9.53 -20.22
N GLU A 95 -15.57 -9.14 -20.85
CA GLU A 95 -14.43 -8.50 -20.19
C GLU A 95 -14.81 -7.19 -19.50
N ARG A 96 -15.63 -6.35 -20.16
CA ARG A 96 -16.14 -5.12 -19.53
C ARG A 96 -17.00 -5.45 -18.32
N LYS A 97 -17.92 -6.40 -18.44
CA LYS A 97 -18.78 -6.81 -17.34
C LYS A 97 -18.00 -7.35 -16.14
N THR A 98 -16.97 -8.17 -16.37
CA THR A 98 -16.14 -8.69 -15.29
C THR A 98 -15.28 -7.60 -14.67
N HIS A 99 -14.68 -6.74 -15.48
CA HIS A 99 -13.91 -5.59 -15.02
C HIS A 99 -14.74 -4.64 -14.15
N ASP A 100 -15.95 -4.29 -14.58
CA ASP A 100 -16.84 -3.40 -13.83
C ASP A 100 -17.25 -4.03 -12.50
N GLY A 101 -17.56 -5.34 -12.50
CA GLY A 101 -17.83 -6.08 -11.26
C GLY A 101 -16.65 -6.10 -10.29
N ILE A 102 -15.41 -6.22 -10.79
CA ILE A 102 -14.21 -6.14 -9.96
C ILE A 102 -14.06 -4.74 -9.36
N ILE A 103 -14.27 -3.67 -10.15
CA ILE A 103 -14.20 -2.29 -9.66
C ILE A 103 -15.23 -2.04 -8.57
N GLU A 104 -16.48 -2.49 -8.76
CA GLU A 104 -17.53 -2.36 -7.76
C GLU A 104 -17.15 -3.07 -6.46
N SER A 105 -16.61 -4.29 -6.55
CA SER A 105 -16.14 -5.04 -5.37
C SER A 105 -15.02 -4.30 -4.64
N ILE A 106 -14.03 -3.79 -5.36
CA ILE A 106 -12.92 -3.01 -4.78
C ILE A 106 -13.45 -1.75 -4.10
N ASN A 107 -14.41 -1.06 -4.71
CA ASN A 107 -15.02 0.14 -4.14
C ASN A 107 -15.77 -0.16 -2.85
N LEU A 108 -16.49 -1.27 -2.78
CA LEU A 108 -17.16 -1.73 -1.56
C LEU A 108 -16.15 -2.07 -0.46
N GLU A 109 -15.09 -2.80 -0.80
CA GLU A 109 -14.04 -3.14 0.16
C GLU A 109 -13.30 -1.90 0.68
N ASN A 110 -12.98 -0.95 -0.19
CA ASN A 110 -12.36 0.32 0.20
C ASN A 110 -13.24 1.12 1.16
N LYS A 111 -14.56 1.14 0.94
CA LYS A 111 -15.51 1.78 1.88
C LYS A 111 -15.48 1.08 3.24
N LEU A 112 -15.49 -0.25 3.27
CA LEU A 112 -15.38 -1.01 4.52
C LEU A 112 -14.07 -0.71 5.26
N LEU A 113 -12.95 -0.67 4.54
CA LEU A 113 -11.64 -0.33 5.09
C LEU A 113 -11.61 1.11 5.63
N GLN A 114 -12.27 2.05 4.96
CA GLN A 114 -12.38 3.43 5.43
C GLN A 114 -13.13 3.49 6.76
N MET A 115 -14.31 2.86 6.86
CA MET A 115 -15.08 2.83 8.11
C MET A 115 -14.26 2.19 9.25
N GLN A 116 -13.53 1.11 8.98
CA GLN A 116 -12.65 0.49 9.99
C GLN A 116 -11.52 1.43 10.44
N ARG A 117 -10.95 2.23 9.53
CA ARG A 117 -9.91 3.23 9.89
C ARG A 117 -10.48 4.34 10.76
N GLU A 118 -11.70 4.80 10.47
CA GLU A 118 -12.39 5.81 11.27
C GLU A 118 -12.66 5.29 12.69
N VAL A 119 -13.22 4.09 12.82
CA VAL A 119 -13.43 3.44 14.13
C VAL A 119 -12.10 3.29 14.90
N LYS A 120 -11.03 2.82 14.24
CA LYS A 120 -9.71 2.71 14.88
C LYS A 120 -9.18 4.06 15.36
N LYS A 121 -9.42 5.13 14.60
CA LYS A 121 -9.00 6.49 14.96
C LYS A 121 -9.77 6.99 16.18
N GLU A 122 -11.09 6.76 16.23
CA GLU A 122 -11.93 7.11 17.37
C GLU A 122 -11.51 6.36 18.63
N VAL A 123 -11.34 5.04 18.56
CA VAL A 123 -10.87 4.22 19.68
C VAL A 123 -9.52 4.72 20.19
N LYS A 124 -8.58 5.02 19.29
CA LYS A 124 -7.27 5.57 19.67
C LYS A 124 -7.40 6.93 20.36
N SER A 125 -8.31 7.79 19.89
CA SER A 125 -8.57 9.10 20.49
C SER A 125 -9.16 8.97 21.89
N LEU A 126 -10.14 8.07 22.09
CA LEU A 126 -10.76 7.81 23.38
C LEU A 126 -9.75 7.25 24.39
N LEU A 127 -8.94 6.27 23.97
CA LEU A 127 -7.87 5.71 24.81
C LEU A 127 -6.82 6.77 25.18
N HIS A 128 -6.50 7.68 24.27
CA HIS A 128 -5.58 8.78 24.56
C HIS A 128 -6.18 9.73 25.60
N SER A 129 -7.44 10.15 25.40
CA SER A 129 -8.16 11.01 26.33
C SER A 129 -8.23 10.38 27.73
N GLU A 130 -8.54 9.09 27.83
CA GLU A 130 -8.61 8.37 29.11
C GLU A 130 -7.24 8.30 29.81
N ARG A 131 -6.16 8.17 29.04
CA ARG A 131 -4.79 8.20 29.60
C ARG A 131 -4.43 9.59 30.12
N GLU A 132 -4.80 10.65 29.41
CA GLU A 132 -4.54 12.01 29.86
C GLU A 132 -5.34 12.33 31.13
N THR A 133 -6.62 11.97 31.21
CA THR A 133 -7.41 12.20 32.44
C THR A 133 -6.83 11.44 33.64
N LYS A 134 -6.39 10.18 33.44
CA LYS A 134 -5.71 9.40 34.50
C LYS A 134 -4.39 10.04 34.94
N ARG A 135 -3.61 10.59 33.99
CA ARG A 135 -2.35 11.31 34.30
C ARG A 135 -2.62 12.60 35.05
N GLU A 136 -3.60 13.39 34.63
CA GLU A 136 -4.00 14.62 35.30
C GLU A 136 -4.44 14.34 36.73
N LEU A 137 -5.27 13.31 36.95
CA LEU A 137 -5.69 12.90 38.29
C LEU A 137 -4.49 12.50 39.16
N ALA A 138 -3.56 11.69 38.63
CA ALA A 138 -2.36 11.29 39.34
C ALA A 138 -1.47 12.49 39.70
N ASN A 139 -1.32 13.44 38.78
CA ASN A 139 -0.57 14.69 39.02
C ASN A 139 -1.23 15.55 40.09
N GLN A 140 -2.56 15.67 40.09
CA GLN A 140 -3.30 16.39 41.12
C GLN A 140 -3.12 15.75 42.49
N MET A 141 -3.20 14.42 42.59
CA MET A 141 -2.96 13.70 43.85
C MET A 141 -1.53 13.89 44.37
N LEU A 142 -0.53 13.83 43.48
CA LEU A 142 0.86 14.06 43.83
C LEU A 142 1.09 15.50 44.31
N TRP A 143 0.50 16.48 43.61
CA TRP A 143 0.58 17.88 44.01
C TRP A 143 -0.08 18.12 45.37
N ALA A 144 -1.26 17.55 45.60
CA ALA A 144 -1.96 17.64 46.88
C ALA A 144 -1.14 17.03 48.03
N ARG A 145 -0.53 15.86 47.80
CA ARG A 145 0.36 15.21 48.76
C ARG A 145 1.57 16.10 49.09
N GLN A 146 2.27 16.60 48.07
CA GLN A 146 3.42 17.50 48.28
C GLN A 146 3.03 18.80 48.98
N HIS A 147 1.85 19.34 48.67
CA HIS A 147 1.33 20.50 49.37
C HIS A 147 1.09 20.19 50.85
N GLN A 148 0.46 19.07 51.17
CA GLN A 148 0.23 18.64 52.55
C GLN A 148 1.54 18.39 53.30
N GLU A 149 2.52 17.73 52.69
CA GLU A 149 3.86 17.53 53.26
C GLU A 149 4.55 18.87 53.56
N ARG A 150 4.50 19.82 52.63
CA ARG A 150 5.04 21.18 52.85
C ARG A 150 4.35 21.91 54.00
N VAL A 151 3.02 21.85 54.06
CA VAL A 151 2.26 22.44 55.17
C VAL A 151 2.67 21.79 56.50
N GLN A 152 2.86 20.48 56.52
CA GLN A 152 3.30 19.77 57.72
C GLN A 152 4.72 20.17 58.13
N HIS A 153 5.65 20.30 57.19
CA HIS A 153 7.00 20.79 57.46
C HIS A 153 6.99 22.20 58.07
N VAL A 154 6.17 23.11 57.54
CA VAL A 154 6.04 24.46 58.10
C VAL A 154 5.46 24.42 59.51
N LYS A 155 4.42 23.61 59.76
CA LYS A 155 3.87 23.43 61.10
C LYS A 155 4.91 22.91 62.10
N ASN A 156 5.66 21.88 61.71
CA ASN A 156 6.72 21.32 62.55
C ASN A 156 7.81 22.36 62.82
N ALA A 157 8.23 23.13 61.81
CA ALA A 157 9.22 24.19 61.97
C ALA A 157 8.73 25.31 62.91
N ILE A 158 7.44 25.67 62.85
CA ILE A 158 6.84 26.63 63.80
C ILE A 158 6.88 26.08 65.23
N GLU A 159 6.53 24.80 65.43
CA GLU A 159 6.60 24.17 66.75
C GLU A 159 8.04 24.11 67.28
N GLU A 160 9.01 23.70 66.46
CA GLU A 160 10.44 23.69 66.81
C GLU A 160 10.97 25.10 67.11
N SER A 161 10.47 26.12 66.40
CA SER A 161 10.93 27.51 66.59
C SER A 161 10.61 28.08 67.96
N LYS A 162 9.58 27.55 68.65
CA LYS A 162 9.26 27.94 70.03
C LYS A 162 10.37 27.57 71.00
N ASN A 163 11.16 26.55 70.68
CA ASN A 163 12.29 26.09 71.50
C ASN A 163 13.61 26.78 71.14
N TRP A 164 13.62 27.68 70.16
CA TRP A 164 14.83 28.40 69.77
C TRP A 164 15.28 29.38 70.84
N VAL A 165 16.59 29.62 70.86
CA VAL A 165 17.20 30.58 71.78
C VAL A 165 17.00 31.99 71.23
N THR A 166 16.38 32.85 72.04
CA THR A 166 16.18 34.28 71.80
C THR A 166 16.96 35.07 72.84
N LYS A 167 17.06 36.40 72.68
CA LYS A 167 17.76 37.25 73.65
C LYS A 167 17.15 37.20 75.05
N GLU A 168 15.86 36.89 75.14
CA GLU A 168 15.10 36.89 76.38
C GLU A 168 15.28 35.60 77.19
N ASN A 169 15.45 34.45 76.53
CA ASN A 169 15.60 33.13 77.18
C ASN A 169 17.07 32.62 77.21
N LEU A 170 18.04 33.45 76.81
CA LEU A 170 19.43 33.05 76.62
C LEU A 170 20.09 32.57 77.92
N GLU A 171 19.96 33.33 79.01
CA GLU A 171 20.61 33.01 80.29
C GLU A 171 20.05 31.73 80.91
N GLU A 172 18.73 31.52 80.83
CA GLU A 172 18.06 30.31 81.29
C GLU A 172 18.53 29.06 80.51
N LYS A 173 18.68 29.17 79.19
CA LYS A 173 19.16 28.07 78.35
C LYS A 173 20.63 27.73 78.61
N ILE A 174 21.48 28.73 78.88
CA ILE A 174 22.89 28.49 79.24
C ILE A 174 22.98 27.73 80.57
N ALA A 175 22.22 28.16 81.58
CA ALA A 175 22.17 27.45 82.87
C ALA A 175 21.68 26.01 82.69
N TYR A 176 20.59 25.81 81.94
CA TYR A 176 20.04 24.49 81.67
C TYR A 176 21.06 23.54 81.01
N CYS A 177 21.81 24.01 80.01
CA CYS A 177 22.81 23.21 79.32
C CYS A 177 24.04 22.87 80.19
N LEU A 178 24.37 23.69 81.18
CA LEU A 178 25.44 23.39 82.14
C LEU A 178 25.00 22.35 83.18
N GLU A 179 23.71 22.32 83.50
CA GLU A 179 23.13 21.37 84.46
C GLU A 179 22.75 20.01 83.81
N HIS A 180 22.43 20.01 82.52
CA HIS A 180 21.92 18.82 81.81
C HIS A 180 22.85 18.40 80.68
N GLU A 181 23.62 17.33 80.89
CA GLU A 181 24.45 16.72 79.86
C GLU A 181 23.60 15.88 78.89
N THR A 182 23.77 16.09 77.58
CA THR A 182 23.09 15.28 76.54
C THR A 182 24.13 14.43 75.81
N ASN A 183 24.02 13.10 75.93
CA ASN A 183 24.92 12.14 75.30
C ASN A 183 24.33 11.60 73.99
N TYR A 184 25.05 11.81 72.87
CA TYR A 184 24.66 11.27 71.56
C TYR A 184 25.38 9.96 71.19
N ASN A 185 26.22 9.42 72.08
CA ASN A 185 26.96 8.18 71.83
C ASN A 185 26.02 6.97 71.90
N PHE A 186 26.02 6.17 70.84
CA PHE A 186 25.37 4.87 70.80
C PHE A 186 26.23 3.87 70.03
N ALA A 187 26.15 2.61 70.42
CA ALA A 187 26.73 1.49 69.69
C ALA A 187 25.65 0.76 68.88
N LEU A 188 26.05 0.04 67.84
CA LEU A 188 25.17 -0.84 67.08
C LEU A 188 25.49 -2.29 67.41
N THR A 189 24.46 -3.09 67.65
CA THR A 189 24.61 -4.54 67.75
C THR A 189 24.84 -5.14 66.36
N SER A 190 25.29 -6.40 66.30
CA SER A 190 25.41 -7.15 65.05
C SER A 190 24.08 -7.34 64.30
N THR A 191 22.94 -7.10 64.96
CA THR A 191 21.58 -7.13 64.38
C THR A 191 21.10 -5.74 63.92
N GLY A 192 21.89 -4.68 64.16
CA GLY A 192 21.56 -3.31 63.77
C GLY A 192 20.74 -2.52 64.80
N GLU A 193 20.57 -3.04 66.01
CA GLU A 193 19.87 -2.35 67.11
C GLU A 193 20.80 -1.34 67.78
N LYS A 194 20.26 -0.16 68.15
CA LYS A 194 21.00 0.89 68.84
C LYS A 194 21.03 0.62 70.34
N VAL A 195 22.23 0.65 70.93
CA VAL A 195 22.46 0.56 72.38
C VAL A 195 23.05 1.88 72.84
N PHE A 196 22.33 2.59 73.71
CA PHE A 196 22.77 3.85 74.31
C PHE A 196 23.47 3.58 75.64
N SER A 197 24.51 4.35 75.95
CA SER A 197 25.20 4.27 77.25
C SER A 197 24.59 5.29 78.20
N ASP A 198 23.94 4.82 79.27
CA ASP A 198 23.36 5.70 80.32
C ASP A 198 24.40 6.21 81.33
N SER A 199 25.66 5.82 81.15
CA SER A 199 26.78 6.20 82.02
C SER A 199 27.75 7.08 81.25
N THR A 200 28.21 8.17 81.87
CA THR A 200 29.37 8.92 81.37
C THR A 200 30.54 7.94 81.18
N PRO A 201 31.35 8.05 80.11
CA PRO A 201 32.56 7.26 80.01
C PRO A 201 33.44 7.69 81.19
N GLY A 202 33.44 6.88 82.26
CA GLY A 202 34.40 7.06 83.31
C GLY A 202 35.78 7.00 82.66
N SER A 203 36.58 8.06 82.84
CA SER A 203 38.02 7.91 82.74
C SER A 203 38.35 6.71 83.62
N VAL A 204 38.78 5.61 83.02
CA VAL A 204 39.18 4.42 83.75
C VAL A 204 40.53 4.74 84.38
N ASP A 205 40.51 5.58 85.41
CA ASP A 205 41.59 5.77 86.37
C ASP A 205 41.36 4.81 87.53
N THR A 206 41.34 3.52 87.22
CA THR A 206 41.47 2.44 88.20
C THR A 206 42.22 1.30 87.54
N GLU A 207 43.26 0.84 88.23
CA GLU A 207 44.32 -0.09 87.83
C GLU A 207 43.87 -1.52 87.42
N GLU A 208 42.66 -1.68 86.90
CA GLU A 208 42.11 -2.97 86.50
C GLU A 208 41.91 -2.98 84.99
N ASN A 209 42.70 -3.81 84.29
CA ASN A 209 42.59 -4.09 82.86
C ASN A 209 41.23 -4.73 82.52
N GLY A 210 40.17 -3.93 82.57
CA GLY A 210 38.84 -4.26 82.09
C GLY A 210 38.84 -4.28 80.56
N PRO A 211 38.36 -5.35 79.91
CA PRO A 211 38.30 -5.40 78.46
C PRO A 211 37.38 -4.28 77.93
N GLY A 212 37.88 -3.48 76.98
CA GLY A 212 37.10 -2.42 76.34
C GLY A 212 35.85 -2.95 75.61
N PRO A 213 34.94 -2.08 75.13
CA PRO A 213 33.60 -2.45 74.63
C PRO A 213 33.59 -3.51 73.51
N SER A 214 34.71 -3.69 72.81
CA SER A 214 34.94 -4.75 71.81
C SER A 214 35.01 -6.18 72.37
N ALA A 215 35.13 -6.34 73.69
CA ALA A 215 35.42 -7.64 74.30
C ALA A 215 34.21 -8.37 74.89
N TYR A 216 33.03 -7.74 74.92
CA TYR A 216 31.77 -8.46 75.13
C TYR A 216 31.28 -9.07 73.81
N VAL A 217 32.09 -9.96 73.24
CA VAL A 217 31.57 -10.98 72.33
C VAL A 217 30.71 -11.89 73.21
N SER A 218 29.39 -11.72 73.12
CA SER A 218 28.40 -12.60 73.72
C SER A 218 28.85 -14.05 73.56
N ARG A 219 29.23 -14.69 74.67
CA ARG A 219 29.29 -16.13 74.75
C ARG A 219 27.86 -16.60 74.61
N VAL A 220 27.43 -16.81 73.37
CA VAL A 220 26.28 -17.66 73.06
C VAL A 220 26.58 -18.98 73.75
N SER A 221 25.92 -19.22 74.87
CA SER A 221 25.79 -20.53 75.46
C SER A 221 25.21 -21.41 74.38
N ARG A 222 26.09 -22.23 73.78
CA ARG A 222 25.74 -23.32 72.88
C ARG A 222 24.92 -24.30 73.70
N THR A 223 23.63 -24.05 73.86
CA THR A 223 22.68 -25.06 74.30
C THR A 223 22.58 -26.04 73.14
N GLN A 224 23.16 -27.23 73.34
CA GLN A 224 22.92 -28.38 72.49
C GLN A 224 21.40 -28.63 72.44
N SER A 225 20.77 -28.19 71.36
CA SER A 225 19.45 -28.69 70.99
C SER A 225 19.68 -29.79 69.97
N GLN A 226 19.58 -31.04 70.44
CA GLN A 226 19.44 -32.21 69.59
C GLN A 226 18.13 -32.07 68.83
N TYR A 227 18.19 -31.74 67.54
CA TYR A 227 17.09 -32.00 66.63
C TYR A 227 17.44 -33.19 65.75
N ASN A 228 16.78 -34.31 66.05
CA ASN A 228 16.64 -35.44 65.17
C ASN A 228 15.94 -34.97 63.88
N PHE A 229 16.58 -35.22 62.74
CA PHE A 229 15.90 -35.21 61.45
C PHE A 229 15.13 -36.53 61.27
N ARG A 230 13.80 -36.43 61.20
CA ARG A 230 12.95 -37.27 60.36
C ARG A 230 11.91 -36.38 59.71
#